data_AF-A0A087U0B4-F1
#
_entry.id   AF-A0A087U0B4-F1
#
_cell.length_a   1.000
_cell.length_b   1.000
_cell.length_c   1.000
_cell.angle_alpha   90.00
_cell.angle_beta   90.00
_cell.angle_gamma   90.00
#
_symmetry.space_group_name_H-M   'P 1'
#
loop_
_entity.id
_entity.type
_entity.pdbx_description
1 polymer ?
#
loop_
_entity_poly.entity_id
_entity_poly.type
_entity_poly.pdbx_seq_one_letter_code
_entity_poly.pdbx_strand_id
1 'polypeptide(L)'
;MTKCRSLKIRNLKEKFNTSSASEMIISLGEIFEEEIFGEDLIDVVSMMTRTPDRLFDETGSHPPDKRWTTTRESIEMSASIFSQIIELNTTWYDIAEERRPAIGSDFLSTVDNMGLLLADAMVENIQEHSIVKE
;
A
#
# COMPACT_ATOMS: atom_id res chain seq x y z
N MET A 1 15.02 18.04 -17.13
CA MET A 1 13.59 17.68 -17.23
C MET A 1 12.84 18.38 -16.12
N THR A 2 11.70 18.99 -16.44
CA THR A 2 10.84 19.68 -15.47
C THR A 2 10.15 18.62 -14.60
N LYS A 3 10.13 18.81 -13.27
CA LYS A 3 9.46 17.90 -12.33
C LYS A 3 7.94 18.04 -12.45
N CYS A 4 7.31 17.29 -13.34
CA CYS A 4 5.85 17.25 -13.46
C CYS A 4 5.25 16.53 -12.25
N ARG A 5 4.18 17.11 -11.68
CA ARG A 5 3.45 16.56 -10.53
C ARG A 5 1.96 16.82 -10.67
N SER A 6 1.16 15.82 -10.38
CA SER A 6 -0.29 15.88 -10.46
C SER A 6 -0.89 16.52 -9.21
N LEU A 7 -1.89 17.38 -9.40
CA LEU A 7 -2.63 18.02 -8.30
C LEU A 7 -3.34 16.96 -7.43
N LYS A 8 -3.88 15.90 -8.05
CA LYS A 8 -4.54 14.77 -7.38
C LYS A 8 -3.63 14.11 -6.34
N ILE A 9 -2.38 13.83 -6.71
CA ILE A 9 -1.40 13.16 -5.84
C ILE A 9 -0.91 14.09 -4.73
N ARG A 10 -0.76 15.40 -5.01
CA ARG A 10 -0.50 16.39 -3.96
C ARG A 10 -1.61 16.42 -2.91
N ASN A 11 -2.87 16.47 -3.35
CA ASN A 11 -4.01 16.47 -2.44
C ASN A 11 -4.10 15.16 -1.65
N LEU A 12 -3.79 14.03 -2.28
CA LEU A 12 -3.76 12.73 -1.61
C LEU A 12 -2.68 12.68 -0.51
N LYS A 13 -1.49 13.23 -0.79
CA LYS A 13 -0.39 13.31 0.18
C LYS A 13 -0.76 14.14 1.42
N GLU A 14 -1.56 15.19 1.25
CA GLU A 14 -2.06 16.00 2.36
C GLU A 14 -3.08 15.21 3.21
N LYS A 15 -3.99 14.48 2.56
CA LYS A 15 -4.97 13.61 3.24
C LYS A 15 -4.34 12.40 3.92
N PHE A 16 -3.15 11.98 3.48
CA PHE A 16 -2.46 10.81 4.00
C PHE A 16 -2.41 10.79 5.52
N ASN A 17 -2.10 11.91 6.17
CA ASN A 17 -1.92 11.94 7.62
C ASN A 17 -3.23 11.93 8.43
N THR A 18 -4.40 12.07 7.78
CA THR A 18 -5.69 12.19 8.46
C THR A 18 -6.68 11.06 8.15
N SER A 19 -6.52 10.36 7.03
CA SER A 19 -7.38 9.25 6.61
C SER A 19 -6.97 7.92 7.26
N SER A 20 -7.86 6.92 7.32
CA SER A 20 -7.49 5.57 7.77
C SER A 20 -6.57 4.87 6.75
N ALA A 21 -5.92 3.76 7.14
CA ALA A 21 -5.08 3.00 6.20
C ALA A 21 -5.94 2.43 5.07
N SER A 22 -7.13 1.92 5.40
CA SER A 22 -8.10 1.39 4.45
C SER A 22 -8.59 2.45 3.45
N GLU A 23 -8.94 3.65 3.92
CA GLU A 23 -9.33 4.79 3.05
C GLU A 23 -8.20 5.22 2.12
N MET A 24 -6.96 5.15 2.62
CA MET A 24 -5.78 5.48 1.83
C MET A 24 -5.53 4.49 0.71
N ILE A 25 -5.68 3.19 0.96
CA ILE A 25 -5.55 2.15 -0.06
C ILE A 25 -6.59 2.38 -1.16
N ILE A 26 -7.85 2.65 -0.81
CA ILE A 26 -8.91 2.94 -1.78
C ILE A 26 -8.53 4.16 -2.62
N SER A 27 -8.14 5.26 -1.97
CA SER A 27 -7.77 6.51 -2.65
C SER A 27 -6.55 6.36 -3.57
N LEU A 28 -5.61 5.47 -3.23
CA LEU A 28 -4.48 5.10 -4.08
C LEU A 28 -4.90 4.24 -5.27
N GLY A 29 -5.94 3.42 -5.17
CA GLY A 29 -6.48 2.69 -6.31
C GLY A 29 -7.03 3.61 -7.41
N GLU A 30 -7.59 4.75 -7.02
CA GLU A 30 -8.26 5.70 -7.93
C GLU A 30 -7.28 6.60 -8.72
N ILE A 31 -5.99 6.66 -8.36
CA ILE A 31 -5.04 7.56 -9.04
C ILE A 31 -4.56 7.03 -10.39
N PHE A 32 -4.70 5.73 -10.66
CA PHE A 32 -4.24 5.08 -11.89
C PHE A 32 -5.24 5.22 -13.06
N GLU A 33 -6.34 5.95 -12.86
CA GLU A 33 -7.26 6.34 -13.95
C GLU A 33 -6.70 7.49 -14.82
N GLU A 34 -5.65 8.17 -14.35
CA GLU A 34 -5.05 9.34 -14.98
C GLU A 34 -3.56 9.10 -15.30
N GLU A 35 -2.96 10.00 -16.08
CA GLU A 35 -1.52 9.96 -16.37
C GLU A 35 -0.70 10.20 -15.09
N ILE A 36 0.30 9.33 -14.84
CA ILE A 36 1.18 9.41 -13.67
C ILE A 36 2.60 9.78 -14.12
N PHE A 37 3.15 10.85 -13.55
CA PHE A 37 4.52 11.31 -13.80
C PHE A 37 5.55 10.65 -12.87
N GLY A 38 6.84 10.71 -13.21
CA GLY A 38 7.89 10.09 -12.39
C GLY A 38 7.93 10.58 -10.93
N GLU A 39 7.73 11.88 -10.68
CA GLU A 39 7.70 12.43 -9.31
C GLU A 39 6.41 12.07 -8.57
N ASP A 40 5.32 11.83 -9.29
CA ASP A 40 4.07 11.34 -8.74
C ASP A 40 4.24 9.91 -8.23
N LEU A 41 4.86 9.05 -9.03
CA LEU A 41 5.16 7.67 -8.65
C LEU A 41 6.03 7.59 -7.38
N ILE A 42 7.01 8.48 -7.24
CA ILE A 42 7.81 8.60 -6.02
C ILE A 42 6.94 8.92 -4.80
N ASP A 43 6.04 9.90 -4.93
CA ASP A 43 5.15 10.30 -3.85
C ASP A 43 4.16 9.18 -3.50
N VAL A 44 3.67 8.43 -4.50
CA VAL A 44 2.82 7.24 -4.33
C VAL A 44 3.55 6.15 -3.55
N VAL A 45 4.73 5.73 -3.99
CA VAL A 45 5.52 4.70 -3.29
C VAL A 45 5.82 5.15 -1.86
N SER A 46 6.20 6.41 -1.66
CA SER A 46 6.46 6.94 -0.31
C SER A 46 5.23 6.94 0.60
N MET A 47 4.01 7.03 0.07
CA MET A 47 2.79 6.87 0.86
C MET A 47 2.56 5.39 1.18
N MET A 48 2.77 4.52 0.20
CA MET A 48 2.59 3.08 0.36
C MET A 48 3.52 2.47 1.41
N THR A 49 4.76 2.93 1.55
CA THR A 49 5.71 2.40 2.55
C THR A 49 5.23 2.53 3.98
N ARG A 50 4.30 3.46 4.24
CA ARG A 50 3.71 3.69 5.56
C ARG A 50 2.38 2.97 5.75
N THR A 51 1.80 2.42 4.69
CA THR A 51 0.50 1.73 4.74
C THR A 51 0.53 0.46 5.61
N PRO A 52 1.56 -0.41 5.55
CA PRO A 52 1.61 -1.60 6.40
C PRO A 52 1.51 -1.28 7.89
N ASP A 53 2.37 -0.39 8.39
CA ASP A 53 2.40 -0.01 9.82
C ASP A 53 1.05 0.56 10.27
N ARG A 54 0.42 1.37 9.42
CA ARG A 54 -0.87 1.98 9.75
C ARG A 54 -2.01 0.95 9.74
N LEU A 55 -1.97 -0.01 8.82
CA LEU A 55 -2.94 -1.10 8.79
C LEU A 55 -2.76 -2.02 10.00
N PHE A 56 -1.52 -2.25 10.42
CA PHE A 56 -1.21 -2.96 11.67
C PHE A 56 -1.83 -2.24 12.87
N ASP A 57 -1.60 -0.93 13.02
CA ASP A 57 -2.16 -0.13 14.10
C ASP A 57 -3.69 -0.12 14.09
N GLU A 58 -4.30 0.00 12.90
CA GLU A 58 -5.75 0.01 12.70
C GLU A 58 -6.40 -1.33 13.07
N THR A 59 -5.75 -2.44 12.75
CA THR A 59 -6.32 -3.78 12.91
C THR A 59 -5.84 -4.52 14.15
N GLY A 60 -4.77 -4.08 14.81
CA GLY A 60 -4.10 -4.79 15.91
C GLY A 60 -4.94 -4.93 17.18
N SER A 61 -6.03 -4.16 17.30
CA SER A 61 -6.99 -4.28 18.42
C SER A 61 -8.25 -5.07 18.06
N HIS A 62 -8.40 -5.51 16.80
CA HIS A 62 -9.55 -6.28 16.37
C HIS A 62 -9.49 -7.73 16.87
N PRO A 63 -10.65 -8.37 17.13
CA PRO A 63 -10.73 -9.82 17.28
C PRO A 63 -10.15 -10.53 16.04
N PRO A 64 -9.57 -11.74 16.17
CA PRO A 64 -8.83 -12.39 15.08
C PRO A 64 -9.65 -12.55 13.80
N ASP A 65 -10.91 -12.99 13.87
CA ASP A 65 -11.81 -13.07 12.70
C ASP A 65 -11.93 -11.75 11.92
N LYS A 66 -12.13 -10.64 12.66
CA LYS A 66 -12.28 -9.32 12.07
C LYS A 66 -10.95 -8.82 11.54
N ARG A 67 -9.85 -9.05 12.27
CA ARG A 67 -8.49 -8.71 11.84
C ARG A 67 -8.13 -9.41 10.55
N TRP A 68 -8.39 -10.72 10.44
CA TRP A 68 -8.21 -11.50 9.21
C TRP A 68 -9.00 -10.91 8.06
N THR A 69 -10.30 -10.68 8.25
CA THR A 69 -11.18 -10.19 7.19
C THR A 69 -10.70 -8.83 6.66
N THR A 70 -10.48 -7.85 7.55
CA THR A 70 -10.04 -6.50 7.17
C THR A 70 -8.64 -6.50 6.56
N THR A 71 -7.69 -7.28 7.11
CA THR A 71 -6.32 -7.35 6.59
C THR A 71 -6.30 -7.96 5.19
N ARG A 72 -7.03 -9.07 4.98
CA ARG A 72 -7.15 -9.73 3.68
C ARG A 72 -7.71 -8.78 2.62
N GLU A 73 -8.81 -8.08 2.91
CA GLU A 73 -9.44 -7.14 1.97
C GLU A 73 -8.50 -5.99 1.60
N SER A 74 -7.83 -5.39 2.58
CA SER A 74 -6.83 -4.34 2.35
C SER A 74 -5.66 -4.79 1.49
N ILE A 75 -5.23 -6.04 1.64
CA ILE A 75 -4.12 -6.61 0.85
C ILE A 75 -4.58 -6.95 -0.57
N GLU A 76 -5.78 -7.50 -0.75
CA GLU A 76 -6.37 -7.73 -2.08
C GLU A 76 -6.48 -6.42 -2.88
N MET A 77 -6.93 -5.33 -2.24
CA MET A 77 -6.96 -4.00 -2.86
C MET A 77 -5.55 -3.48 -3.18
N SER A 78 -4.60 -3.65 -2.25
CA SER A 78 -3.21 -3.22 -2.44
C SER A 78 -2.49 -3.99 -3.55
N ALA A 79 -2.81 -5.27 -3.74
CA ALA A 79 -2.23 -6.10 -4.80
C ALA A 79 -2.53 -5.56 -6.21
N SER A 80 -3.75 -5.04 -6.42
CA SER A 80 -4.11 -4.36 -7.67
C SER A 80 -3.23 -3.14 -7.92
N ILE A 81 -3.01 -2.32 -6.88
CA ILE A 81 -2.15 -1.12 -6.94
C ILE A 81 -0.70 -1.50 -7.25
N PHE A 82 -0.18 -2.55 -6.60
CA PHE A 82 1.17 -3.06 -6.88
C PHE A 82 1.33 -3.46 -8.34
N SER A 83 0.35 -4.18 -8.90
CA SER A 83 0.35 -4.57 -10.31
C SER A 83 0.40 -3.33 -11.22
N GLN A 84 -0.44 -2.33 -10.95
CA GLN A 84 -0.48 -1.09 -11.74
C GLN A 84 0.84 -0.33 -11.68
N ILE A 85 1.50 -0.25 -10.51
CA ILE A 85 2.81 0.40 -10.37
C ILE A 85 3.90 -0.32 -11.18
N ILE A 86 3.88 -1.65 -11.22
CA ILE A 86 4.85 -2.46 -11.99
C ILE A 86 4.67 -2.21 -13.50
N GLU A 87 3.44 -2.01 -13.96
CA GLU A 87 3.11 -1.77 -15.37
C GLU A 87 3.54 -0.37 -15.88
N LEU A 88 3.83 0.59 -14.99
CA LEU A 88 4.26 1.95 -15.32
C LEU A 88 5.72 2.05 -15.81
N ASN A 89 6.15 1.13 -16.69
CA ASN A 89 7.54 0.98 -17.13
C ASN A 89 8.13 2.30 -17.69
N THR A 90 7.37 3.07 -18.48
CA THR A 90 7.83 4.36 -19.01
C THR A 90 7.99 5.42 -17.92
N THR A 91 7.06 5.50 -16.97
CA THR A 91 7.12 6.45 -15.84
C THR A 91 8.30 6.15 -14.93
N TRP A 92 8.67 4.88 -14.75
CA TRP A 92 9.89 4.52 -14.02
C TRP A 92 11.16 5.07 -14.67
N TYR A 93 11.19 5.21 -16.01
CA TYR A 93 12.32 5.84 -16.71
C TYR A 93 12.41 7.35 -16.50
N ASP A 94 11.30 8.02 -16.19
CA ASP A 94 11.27 9.45 -15.87
C ASP A 94 11.86 9.77 -14.49
N ILE A 95 11.96 8.76 -13.61
CA ILE A 95 12.67 8.87 -12.34
C ILE A 95 14.18 8.86 -12.62
N ALA A 96 14.89 9.81 -11.99
CA ALA A 96 16.34 9.90 -12.05
C ALA A 96 16.99 8.55 -11.74
N GLU A 97 17.95 8.14 -12.57
CA GLU A 97 18.57 6.81 -12.54
C GLU A 97 19.14 6.47 -11.16
N GLU A 98 19.78 7.42 -10.50
CA GLU A 98 20.33 7.26 -9.14
C GLU A 98 19.27 7.00 -8.05
N ARG A 99 18.02 7.41 -8.26
CA ARG A 99 16.92 7.27 -7.30
C ARG A 99 16.08 6.03 -7.55
N ARG A 100 16.00 5.57 -8.81
CA ARG A 100 15.14 4.46 -9.22
C ARG A 100 15.35 3.19 -8.40
N PRO A 101 16.59 2.73 -8.10
CA PRO A 101 16.79 1.53 -7.29
C PRO A 101 16.27 1.67 -5.86
N ALA A 102 16.47 2.83 -5.24
CA ALA A 102 15.99 3.09 -3.87
C ALA A 102 14.45 3.07 -3.82
N ILE A 103 13.79 3.78 -4.74
CA ILE A 103 12.32 3.81 -4.81
C ILE A 103 11.75 2.42 -5.15
N GLY A 104 12.41 1.66 -6.03
CA GLY A 104 12.04 0.28 -6.31
C GLY A 104 12.18 -0.64 -5.09
N SER A 105 13.25 -0.47 -4.31
CA SER A 105 13.46 -1.22 -3.07
C SER A 105 12.39 -0.90 -2.02
N ASP A 106 12.04 0.38 -1.85
CA ASP A 106 10.99 0.83 -0.95
C ASP A 106 9.63 0.22 -1.33
N PHE A 107 9.32 0.21 -2.63
CA PHE A 107 8.13 -0.42 -3.17
C PHE A 107 8.07 -1.92 -2.85
N LEU A 108 9.12 -2.68 -3.17
CA LEU A 108 9.15 -4.13 -2.92
C LEU A 108 9.11 -4.47 -1.43
N SER A 109 9.80 -3.69 -0.59
CA SER A 109 9.74 -3.85 0.87
C SER A 109 8.32 -3.65 1.40
N THR A 110 7.54 -2.76 0.76
CA THR A 110 6.13 -2.57 1.11
C THR A 110 5.30 -3.80 0.78
N VAL A 111 5.53 -4.43 -0.38
CA VAL A 111 4.86 -5.68 -0.77
C VAL A 111 5.15 -6.77 0.26
N ASP A 112 6.41 -6.93 0.66
CA ASP A 112 6.82 -7.91 1.66
C ASP A 112 6.15 -7.64 3.02
N ASN A 113 6.15 -6.40 3.49
CA ASN A 113 5.53 -6.04 4.77
C ASN A 113 4.01 -6.29 4.77
N MET A 114 3.32 -6.00 3.66
CA MET A 114 1.90 -6.36 3.54
C MET A 114 1.70 -7.88 3.60
N GLY A 115 2.56 -8.66 2.93
CA GLY A 115 2.51 -10.13 2.99
C GLY A 115 2.71 -10.67 4.41
N LEU A 116 3.63 -10.09 5.18
CA LEU A 116 3.84 -10.45 6.59
C LEU A 116 2.60 -10.18 7.45
N LEU A 117 1.94 -9.03 7.26
CA LEU A 117 0.69 -8.72 7.97
C LEU A 117 -0.42 -9.71 7.67
N LEU A 118 -0.55 -10.16 6.42
CA LEU A 118 -1.51 -11.22 6.07
C LEU A 118 -1.21 -12.52 6.82
N ALA A 119 0.06 -12.91 6.84
CA ALA A 119 0.50 -14.14 7.47
C ALA A 119 0.20 -14.13 8.98
N ASP A 120 0.48 -13.02 9.66
CA ASP A 120 0.18 -12.87 11.09
C ASP A 120 -1.32 -12.99 11.37
N ALA A 121 -2.15 -12.24 10.61
CA ALA A 121 -3.60 -12.29 10.76
C ALA A 121 -4.18 -13.69 10.46
N MET A 122 -3.60 -14.41 9.50
CA MET A 122 -3.97 -15.78 9.16
C MET A 122 -3.68 -16.75 10.31
N VAL A 123 -2.51 -16.64 10.95
CA VAL A 123 -2.11 -17.50 12.07
C VAL A 123 -3.05 -17.31 13.26
N GLU A 124 -3.33 -16.07 13.65
CA GLU A 124 -4.24 -15.76 14.77
C GLU A 124 -5.65 -16.32 14.51
N ASN A 125 -6.18 -16.15 13.29
CA ASN A 125 -7.49 -16.64 12.90
C ASN A 125 -7.57 -18.19 12.91
N ILE A 126 -6.52 -18.89 12.48
CA ILE A 126 -6.44 -20.36 12.55
C ILE A 126 -6.44 -20.84 14.01
N GLN A 127 -5.70 -20.16 14.89
CA GLN A 127 -5.61 -20.53 16.31
C GLN A 127 -6.97 -20.41 17.00
N GLU A 128 -7.70 -19.30 16.79
CA GLU A 128 -9.05 -19.11 17.36
C GLU A 128 -10.01 -20.24 16.93
N HIS A 129 -10.05 -20.55 15.64
CA HIS A 129 -10.91 -21.61 15.10
C HIS A 129 -10.48 -23.04 15.45
N SER A 130 -9.24 -23.23 15.92
CA SER A 130 -8.74 -24.52 16.39
C SER A 130 -9.14 -24.78 17.84
N ILE A 131 -9.18 -23.74 18.68
CA ILE A 131 -9.57 -23.82 20.09
C ILE A 131 -11.08 -24.12 20.25
N VAL A 132 -11.93 -23.61 19.35
CA VAL A 132 -13.38 -23.83 19.39
C VAL A 132 -13.79 -25.29 19.07
N LYS A 133 -12.85 -26.13 18.58
CA LYS A 133 -13.09 -27.54 18.23
C LYS A 133 -12.68 -28.54 19.31
N GLU A 134 -12.16 -28.11 20.46
CA GLU A 134 -11.90 -28.95 21.65
C GLU A 134 -12.99 -28.77 22.72
#